data_AF-A0A842XEI0-F1
#
_entry.id   AF-A0A842XEI0-F1
#
_cell.length_a   1.000
_cell.length_b   1.000
_cell.length_c   1.000
_cell.angle_alpha   90.00
_cell.angle_beta   90.00
_cell.angle_gamma   90.00
#
_symmetry.space_group_name_H-M   'P 1'
#
loop_
_entity.id
_entity.type
_entity.pdbx_description
1 polymer ?
#
loop_
_entity_poly.entity_id
_entity_poly.type
_entity_poly.pdbx_seq_one_letter_code
_entity_poly.pdbx_strand_id
1 'polypeptide(L)'
;MKVYETPRVLLLGSWGSEALVSALADVLYRGAEWREALDGQTSDVIARRISAFYRQGHWSVFEFMGAQFLVECSRACHTQFIRHRLASYWSESQRYVDYAKREIRFVVPRGFPADILKRAYEDYLKLRESYRPEYARMALPNATAVAFAVQMNARELLLNFAPLRCAYAAQAEIRHVCWQMFATAWR
;
A
#
# COMPACT_ATOMS: atom_id res chain seq x y z
N MET A 1 -20.21 -14.31 -5.28
CA MET A 1 -18.89 -14.16 -5.92
C MET A 1 -18.90 -12.80 -6.58
N LYS A 2 -17.91 -11.96 -6.31
CA LYS A 2 -17.75 -10.64 -6.96
C LYS A 2 -16.49 -10.59 -7.79
N VAL A 3 -16.57 -9.92 -8.93
CA VAL A 3 -15.43 -9.67 -9.82
C VAL A 3 -15.28 -8.17 -9.96
N TYR A 4 -14.10 -7.67 -9.65
CA TYR A 4 -13.74 -6.27 -9.80
C TYR A 4 -12.74 -6.11 -10.94
N GLU A 5 -12.90 -5.03 -11.70
CA GLU A 5 -11.99 -4.69 -12.80
C GLU A 5 -10.82 -3.79 -12.34
N THR A 6 -10.93 -3.24 -11.13
CA THR A 6 -9.98 -2.28 -10.58
C THR A 6 -9.65 -2.60 -9.13
N PRO A 7 -8.38 -2.48 -8.71
CA PRO A 7 -8.02 -2.54 -7.31
C PRO A 7 -8.47 -1.26 -6.58
N ARG A 8 -8.49 -1.31 -5.25
CA ARG A 8 -8.98 -0.21 -4.39
C ARG A 8 -7.95 0.15 -3.33
N VAL A 9 -7.81 1.44 -3.07
CA VAL A 9 -6.98 2.00 -2.00
C VAL A 9 -7.79 2.98 -1.18
N LEU A 10 -7.65 2.90 0.13
CA LEU A 10 -8.19 3.85 1.09
C LEU A 10 -7.04 4.34 1.97
N LEU A 11 -6.86 5.67 2.08
CA LEU A 11 -5.97 6.26 3.08
C LEU A 11 -6.65 6.15 4.45
N LEU A 12 -6.00 5.49 5.39
CA LEU A 12 -6.46 5.36 6.77
C LEU A 12 -5.98 6.52 7.64
N GLY A 13 -4.78 7.03 7.35
CA GLY A 13 -4.18 8.17 8.05
C GLY A 13 -2.73 8.37 7.66
N SER A 14 -2.15 9.46 8.16
CA SER A 14 -0.73 9.79 8.01
C SER A 14 -0.12 10.12 9.38
N TRP A 15 1.21 10.09 9.45
CA TRP A 15 1.97 10.54 10.61
C TRP A 15 3.14 11.40 10.15
N GLY A 16 3.63 12.24 11.06
CA GLY A 16 4.65 13.24 10.75
C GLY A 16 4.12 14.31 9.78
N SER A 17 5.02 15.17 9.33
CA SER A 17 4.75 16.18 8.31
C SER A 17 6.05 16.79 7.82
N GLU A 18 6.00 17.49 6.69
CA GLU A 18 7.10 18.33 6.24
C GLU A 18 7.48 19.41 7.27
N ALA A 19 6.48 19.99 7.95
CA ALA A 19 6.70 20.98 9.02
C ALA A 19 7.46 20.36 10.20
N LEU A 20 7.10 19.15 10.62
CA LEU A 20 7.80 18.41 11.68
C LEU A 20 9.25 18.12 11.29
N VAL A 21 9.46 17.61 10.09
CA VAL A 21 10.81 17.30 9.59
C VAL A 21 11.66 18.56 9.49
N SER A 22 11.06 19.66 9.04
CA SER A 22 11.73 20.95 8.99
C SER A 22 12.05 21.46 10.39
N ALA A 23 11.12 21.40 11.35
CA ALA A 23 11.32 21.86 12.73
C ALA A 23 12.45 21.11 13.44
N LEU A 24 12.55 19.79 13.24
CA LEU A 24 13.62 18.97 13.80
C LEU A 24 15.01 19.47 13.41
N ALA A 25 15.17 20.07 12.23
CA ALA A 25 16.44 20.65 11.84
C ALA A 25 16.82 21.88 12.69
N ASP A 26 15.87 22.73 13.05
CA ASP A 26 16.14 23.87 13.93
C ASP A 26 16.41 23.40 15.36
N VAL A 27 15.68 22.41 15.86
CA VAL A 27 15.91 21.84 17.20
C VAL A 27 17.29 21.18 17.29
N LEU A 28 17.59 20.25 16.38
CA LEU A 28 18.78 19.40 16.47
C LEU A 28 20.08 20.14 16.13
N TYR A 29 20.04 21.12 15.21
CA TYR A 29 21.24 21.81 14.75
C TYR A 29 21.39 23.23 15.28
N ARG A 30 20.32 23.86 15.76
CA ARG A 30 20.35 25.25 16.28
C ARG A 30 19.93 25.37 17.74
N GLY A 31 19.51 24.27 18.37
CA GLY A 31 19.08 24.27 19.78
C GLY A 31 17.79 25.05 20.02
N ALA A 32 16.95 25.21 18.99
CA ALA A 32 15.66 25.86 19.14
C ALA A 32 14.72 25.05 20.04
N GLU A 33 13.83 25.71 20.75
CA GLU A 33 12.75 25.06 21.49
C GLU A 33 11.74 24.43 20.50
N TRP A 34 11.14 23.29 20.85
CA TRP A 34 10.32 22.49 19.94
C TRP A 34 9.08 23.24 19.42
N ARG A 35 8.31 23.89 20.31
CA ARG A 35 7.10 24.61 19.91
C ARG A 35 7.45 25.83 19.07
N GLU A 36 8.48 26.58 19.45
CA GLU A 36 8.97 27.71 18.66
C GLU A 36 9.42 27.29 17.26
N ALA A 37 10.15 26.17 17.16
CA ALA A 37 10.59 25.63 15.88
C ALA A 37 9.41 25.17 15.03
N LEU A 38 8.40 24.52 15.61
CA LEU A 38 7.26 24.00 14.85
C LEU A 38 6.34 25.13 14.36
N ASP A 39 5.99 26.07 15.23
CA ASP A 39 5.00 27.10 14.95
C ASP A 39 5.60 28.33 14.25
N GLY A 40 6.91 28.56 14.37
CA GLY A 40 7.61 29.73 13.82
C GLY A 40 7.99 29.65 12.34
N GLN A 41 7.61 28.59 11.63
CA GLN A 41 8.00 28.36 10.24
C GLN A 41 6.89 28.75 9.25
N THR A 42 7.28 29.40 8.15
CA THR A 42 6.38 29.63 7.01
C THR A 42 6.42 28.45 6.03
N SER A 43 5.35 28.29 5.24
CA SER A 43 5.26 27.27 4.19
C SER A 43 6.42 27.33 3.20
N ASP A 44 6.89 28.53 2.85
CA ASP A 44 8.02 28.73 1.94
C ASP A 44 9.35 28.22 2.52
N VAL A 45 9.56 28.43 3.83
CA VAL A 45 10.75 27.94 4.52
C VAL A 45 10.75 26.41 4.56
N ILE A 46 9.60 25.81 4.87
CA ILE A 46 9.41 24.35 4.90
C ILE A 46 9.70 23.78 3.52
N ALA A 47 9.02 24.25 2.47
CA ALA A 47 9.20 23.75 1.11
C ALA A 47 10.65 23.87 0.62
N ARG A 48 11.30 25.02 0.87
CA ARG A 48 12.71 25.23 0.52
C ARG A 48 13.62 24.24 1.23
N ARG A 49 13.39 23.99 2.53
CA ARG A 49 14.24 23.08 3.33
C ARG A 49 14.04 21.62 2.94
N ILE A 50 12.80 21.17 2.77
CA ILE A 50 12.47 19.83 2.28
C ILE A 50 13.09 19.59 0.90
N SER A 51 12.99 20.56 -0.02
CA SER A 51 13.62 20.46 -1.34
C SER A 51 15.15 20.38 -1.24
N ALA A 52 15.77 21.11 -0.30
CA ALA A 52 17.21 21.03 -0.07
C ALA A 52 17.62 19.64 0.44
N PHE A 53 16.91 19.06 1.42
CA PHE A 53 17.18 17.71 1.91
C PHE A 53 17.10 16.66 0.80
N TYR A 54 16.09 16.77 -0.06
CA TYR A 54 15.95 15.87 -1.20
C TYR A 54 17.15 15.95 -2.16
N ARG A 55 17.50 17.17 -2.60
CA ARG A 55 18.60 17.42 -3.56
C ARG A 55 19.97 17.02 -3.02
N GLN A 56 20.19 17.16 -1.71
CA GLN A 56 21.45 16.81 -1.07
C GLN A 56 21.59 15.31 -0.79
N GLY A 57 20.54 14.51 -0.98
CA GLY A 57 20.58 13.07 -0.67
C GLY A 57 20.34 12.77 0.82
N HIS A 58 19.87 13.73 1.62
CA HIS A 58 19.62 13.57 3.05
C HIS A 58 18.28 12.85 3.30
N TRP A 59 18.09 11.67 2.70
CA TRP A 59 16.78 11.02 2.61
C TRP A 59 16.28 10.37 3.90
N SER A 60 17.15 10.17 4.89
CA SER A 60 16.76 9.60 6.20
C SER A 60 15.72 10.45 6.93
N VAL A 61 15.71 11.77 6.70
CA VAL A 61 14.73 12.68 7.31
C VAL A 61 13.29 12.37 6.87
N PHE A 62 13.10 11.79 5.69
CA PHE A 62 11.79 11.40 5.17
C PHE A 62 11.23 10.13 5.82
N GLU A 63 12.00 9.45 6.68
CA GLU A 63 11.50 8.31 7.45
C GLU A 63 10.60 8.76 8.63
N PHE A 64 10.66 10.04 9.01
CA PHE A 64 9.90 10.63 10.12
C PHE A 64 8.48 11.07 9.74
N MET A 65 8.05 10.80 8.50
CA MET A 65 6.67 10.96 8.06
C MET A 65 6.25 9.78 7.19
N GLY A 66 4.96 9.53 7.08
CA GLY A 66 4.45 8.41 6.29
C GLY A 66 2.93 8.29 6.29
N ALA A 67 2.44 7.23 5.66
CA ALA A 67 1.02 6.99 5.46
C ALA A 67 0.63 5.52 5.63
N GLN A 68 -0.61 5.31 6.07
CA GLN A 68 -1.24 4.02 6.26
C GLN A 68 -2.41 3.85 5.28
N PHE A 69 -2.48 2.72 4.62
CA PHE A 69 -3.47 2.43 3.60
C PHE A 69 -4.15 1.08 3.85
N LEU A 70 -5.42 1.00 3.48
CA LEU A 70 -6.10 -0.27 3.23
C LEU A 70 -6.17 -0.49 1.73
N VAL A 71 -5.56 -1.57 1.27
CA VAL A 71 -5.47 -1.92 -0.16
C VAL A 71 -6.24 -3.21 -0.40
N GLU A 72 -7.04 -3.24 -1.46
CA GLU A 72 -7.61 -4.47 -2.01
C GLU A 72 -7.17 -4.66 -3.46
N CYS A 73 -6.45 -5.75 -3.73
CA CYS A 73 -5.94 -6.12 -5.05
C CYS A 73 -5.91 -7.64 -5.22
N SER A 74 -5.50 -8.14 -6.38
CA SER A 74 -5.29 -9.57 -6.62
C SER A 74 -4.12 -10.11 -5.77
N ARG A 75 -4.12 -11.42 -5.49
CA ARG A 75 -2.98 -12.08 -4.83
C ARG A 75 -1.69 -11.96 -5.65
N ALA A 76 -1.78 -11.96 -6.99
CA ALA A 76 -0.64 -11.69 -7.87
C ALA A 76 -0.02 -10.30 -7.63
N CYS A 77 -0.86 -9.28 -7.50
CA CYS A 77 -0.44 -7.91 -7.19
C CYS A 77 0.15 -7.80 -5.77
N HIS A 78 -0.53 -8.40 -4.78
CA HIS A 78 -0.04 -8.42 -3.40
C HIS A 78 1.36 -9.07 -3.26
N THR A 79 1.65 -10.12 -4.03
CA THR A 79 2.99 -10.75 -4.04
C THR A 79 4.09 -9.79 -4.53
N GLN A 80 3.77 -8.79 -5.36
CA GLN A 80 4.71 -7.74 -5.75
C GLN A 80 4.86 -6.68 -4.65
N PHE A 81 3.77 -6.33 -3.97
CA PHE A 81 3.77 -5.39 -2.83
C PHE A 81 4.75 -5.83 -1.74
N ILE A 82 4.62 -7.07 -1.26
CA ILE A 82 5.41 -7.58 -0.12
C ILE A 82 6.93 -7.69 -0.40
N ARG A 83 7.37 -7.41 -1.63
CA ARG A 83 8.81 -7.30 -1.96
C ARG A 83 9.42 -5.99 -1.46
N HIS A 84 8.61 -5.00 -1.12
CA HIS A 84 9.00 -3.76 -0.48
C HIS A 84 9.11 -3.98 1.04
N ARG A 85 10.33 -4.28 1.49
CA ARG A 85 10.61 -4.76 2.84
C ARG A 85 10.60 -3.66 3.90
N LEU A 86 10.81 -2.40 3.51
CA LEU A 86 10.79 -1.24 4.42
C LEU A 86 9.36 -0.71 4.61
N ALA A 87 8.44 -1.63 4.89
CA ALA A 87 7.01 -1.38 5.08
C ALA A 87 6.44 -2.42 6.04
N SER A 88 5.32 -2.11 6.70
CA SER A 88 4.59 -3.11 7.49
C SER A 88 3.32 -3.54 6.76
N TYR A 89 3.01 -4.84 6.83
CA TYR A 89 1.84 -5.43 6.16
C TYR A 89 1.01 -6.23 7.14
N TRP A 90 -0.32 -6.09 7.04
CA TRP A 90 -1.26 -6.98 7.70
C TRP A 90 -2.33 -7.43 6.71
N SER A 91 -2.21 -8.67 6.25
CA SER A 91 -3.00 -9.18 5.12
C SER A 91 -4.07 -10.18 5.54
N GLU A 92 -5.20 -10.14 4.84
CA GLU A 92 -6.26 -11.15 4.95
C GLU A 92 -5.68 -12.56 4.74
N SER A 93 -5.87 -13.45 5.72
CA SER A 93 -5.35 -14.82 5.69
C SER A 93 -6.42 -15.81 5.25
N GLN A 94 -6.16 -16.50 4.14
CA GLN A 94 -7.01 -17.59 3.64
C GLN A 94 -6.96 -18.86 4.51
N ARG A 95 -6.16 -18.88 5.60
CA ARG A 95 -6.23 -19.94 6.63
C ARG A 95 -7.43 -19.73 7.56
N TYR A 96 -7.78 -18.47 7.81
CA TYR A 96 -8.82 -18.07 8.76
C TYR A 96 -10.08 -17.55 8.07
N VAL A 97 -9.94 -16.93 6.90
CA VAL A 97 -11.07 -16.48 6.09
C VAL A 97 -11.54 -17.61 5.20
N ASP A 98 -12.69 -18.17 5.56
CA ASP A 98 -13.37 -19.23 4.80
C ASP A 98 -14.28 -18.60 3.74
N TYR A 99 -13.90 -18.72 2.46
CA TYR A 99 -14.71 -18.19 1.36
C TYR A 99 -15.91 -19.08 1.02
N ALA A 100 -16.09 -20.24 1.67
CA ALA A 100 -17.36 -20.95 1.60
C ALA A 100 -18.46 -20.23 2.42
N LYS A 101 -18.05 -19.45 3.43
CA LYS A 101 -18.95 -18.68 4.31
C LYS A 101 -18.97 -17.19 3.99
N ARG A 102 -17.85 -16.66 3.48
CA ARG A 102 -17.69 -15.27 3.08
C ARG A 102 -17.66 -15.15 1.57
N GLU A 103 -18.31 -14.14 1.02
CA GLU A 103 -18.27 -13.91 -0.42
C GLU A 103 -16.84 -13.76 -0.95
N ILE A 104 -16.45 -14.67 -1.85
CA ILE A 104 -15.20 -14.60 -2.59
C ILE A 104 -15.22 -13.41 -3.57
N ARG A 105 -14.06 -12.76 -3.68
CA ARG A 105 -13.84 -11.60 -4.53
C ARG A 105 -12.65 -11.89 -5.46
N PHE A 106 -12.69 -11.38 -6.67
CA PHE A 106 -11.60 -11.45 -7.64
C PHE A 106 -11.27 -10.05 -8.15
N VAL A 107 -10.00 -9.80 -8.46
CA VAL A 107 -9.55 -8.60 -9.17
C VAL A 107 -8.83 -9.04 -10.44
N VAL A 108 -9.36 -8.63 -11.59
CA VAL A 108 -8.89 -9.04 -12.92
C VAL A 108 -9.01 -7.87 -13.89
N PRO A 109 -8.25 -7.85 -14.99
CA PRO A 109 -8.43 -6.81 -16.02
C PRO A 109 -9.81 -6.91 -16.68
N ARG A 110 -10.27 -5.78 -17.23
CA ARG A 110 -11.50 -5.72 -18.02
C ARG A 110 -11.48 -6.76 -19.15
N GLY A 111 -12.59 -7.48 -19.31
CA GLY A 111 -12.73 -8.54 -20.32
C GLY A 111 -12.16 -9.91 -19.93
N PHE A 112 -11.68 -10.09 -18.69
CA PHE A 112 -11.24 -11.40 -18.21
C PHE A 112 -12.43 -12.38 -18.11
N PRO A 113 -12.28 -13.64 -18.57
CA PRO A 113 -13.35 -14.63 -18.60
C PRO A 113 -13.79 -15.06 -17.18
N ALA A 114 -15.00 -14.67 -16.79
CA ALA A 114 -15.54 -14.93 -15.45
C ALA A 114 -15.88 -16.42 -15.20
N ASP A 115 -16.13 -17.21 -16.25
CA ASP A 115 -16.40 -18.65 -16.15
C ASP A 115 -15.19 -19.43 -15.61
N ILE A 116 -13.97 -19.02 -15.96
CA ILE A 116 -12.73 -19.61 -15.43
C ILE A 116 -12.66 -19.39 -13.90
N LEU A 117 -12.97 -18.18 -13.44
CA LEU A 117 -12.98 -17.85 -12.01
C LEU A 117 -14.06 -18.63 -11.26
N LYS A 118 -15.23 -18.78 -11.88
CA LYS A 118 -16.35 -19.54 -11.32
C LYS A 118 -15.97 -21.01 -11.13
N ARG A 119 -15.38 -21.67 -12.13
CA ARG A 119 -14.93 -23.07 -12.04
C ARG A 119 -13.94 -23.27 -10.88
N ALA A 120 -12.93 -22.39 -10.77
CA ALA A 120 -11.96 -22.48 -9.69
C ALA A 120 -12.60 -22.30 -8.29
N TYR A 121 -13.62 -21.45 -8.19
CA TYR A 121 -14.38 -21.29 -6.94
C TYR A 121 -15.27 -22.51 -6.63
N GLU A 122 -15.92 -23.09 -7.64
CA GLU A 122 -16.67 -24.34 -7.49
C GLU A 122 -15.78 -25.49 -7.00
N ASP A 123 -14.57 -25.62 -7.54
CA ASP A 123 -13.60 -26.63 -7.09
C ASP A 123 -13.10 -26.35 -5.67
N TYR A 124 -12.90 -25.07 -5.30
CA TYR A 124 -12.64 -24.69 -3.91
C TYR A 124 -13.79 -25.09 -2.97
N LEU A 125 -15.05 -24.89 -3.37
CA LEU A 125 -16.22 -25.26 -2.55
C LEU A 125 -16.29 -26.77 -2.33
N LYS A 126 -16.07 -27.57 -3.38
CA LYS A 126 -15.98 -29.04 -3.25
C LYS A 126 -14.87 -29.46 -2.29
N LEU A 127 -13.68 -28.86 -2.41
CA LEU A 127 -12.58 -29.14 -1.48
C LEU A 127 -12.93 -28.76 -0.03
N ARG A 128 -13.73 -27.70 0.18
CA ARG A 128 -14.16 -27.28 1.52
C ARG A 128 -15.12 -28.27 2.21
N GLU A 129 -15.71 -29.22 1.49
CA GLU A 129 -16.51 -30.28 2.09
C GLU A 129 -15.65 -31.26 2.92
N SER A 130 -14.36 -31.41 2.60
CA SER A 130 -13.45 -32.37 3.25
C SER A 130 -12.16 -31.78 3.81
N TYR A 131 -11.72 -30.60 3.33
CA TYR A 131 -10.45 -29.99 3.71
C TYR A 131 -10.63 -28.65 4.41
N ARG A 132 -9.80 -28.38 5.42
CA ARG A 132 -9.72 -27.05 6.08
C ARG A 132 -9.42 -25.94 5.06
N PRO A 133 -9.82 -24.67 5.35
CA PRO A 133 -9.56 -23.53 4.46
C PRO A 133 -8.09 -23.42 4.00
N GLU A 134 -7.14 -23.74 4.88
CA GLU A 134 -5.71 -23.66 4.58
C GLU A 134 -5.21 -24.58 3.46
N TYR A 135 -5.90 -25.70 3.20
CA TYR A 135 -5.58 -26.65 2.14
C TYR A 135 -6.49 -26.43 0.92
N ALA A 136 -7.79 -26.23 1.15
CA ALA A 136 -8.74 -26.01 0.06
C ALA A 136 -8.38 -24.77 -0.78
N ARG A 137 -7.85 -23.71 -0.15
CA ARG A 137 -7.41 -22.48 -0.85
C ARG A 137 -6.35 -22.70 -1.93
N MET A 138 -5.65 -23.83 -1.93
CA MET A 138 -4.62 -24.12 -2.95
C MET A 138 -5.22 -24.23 -4.36
N ALA A 139 -6.54 -24.44 -4.48
CA ALA A 139 -7.28 -24.39 -5.74
C ALA A 139 -7.65 -22.96 -6.19
N LEU A 140 -7.52 -21.95 -5.33
CA LEU A 140 -7.88 -20.58 -5.67
C LEU A 140 -6.81 -19.92 -6.55
N PRO A 141 -7.21 -19.22 -7.62
CA PRO A 141 -6.27 -18.59 -8.53
C PRO A 141 -5.64 -17.33 -7.91
N ASN A 142 -4.51 -16.90 -8.45
CA ASN A 142 -3.86 -15.64 -8.04
C ASN A 142 -4.72 -14.38 -8.30
N ALA A 143 -5.81 -14.51 -9.06
CA ALA A 143 -6.81 -13.47 -9.26
C ALA A 143 -7.70 -13.23 -8.02
N THR A 144 -7.71 -14.14 -7.04
CA THR A 144 -8.48 -13.95 -5.81
C THR A 144 -8.04 -12.67 -5.13
N ALA A 145 -9.00 -11.84 -4.74
CA ALA A 145 -8.74 -10.57 -4.10
C ALA A 145 -8.21 -10.78 -2.67
N VAL A 146 -7.37 -9.86 -2.22
CA VAL A 146 -6.88 -9.76 -0.85
C VAL A 146 -6.98 -8.33 -0.40
N ALA A 147 -7.60 -8.13 0.76
CA ALA A 147 -7.51 -6.89 1.50
C ALA A 147 -6.33 -6.95 2.48
N PHE A 148 -5.55 -5.88 2.57
CA PHE A 148 -4.45 -5.78 3.53
C PHE A 148 -4.22 -4.33 3.94
N ALA A 149 -3.85 -4.13 5.20
CA ALA A 149 -3.31 -2.86 5.65
C ALA A 149 -1.81 -2.81 5.32
N VAL A 150 -1.35 -1.66 4.87
CA VAL A 150 0.06 -1.39 4.60
C VAL A 150 0.43 -0.01 5.11
N GLN A 151 1.60 0.12 5.72
CA GLN A 151 2.15 1.42 6.09
C GLN A 151 3.59 1.56 5.59
N MET A 152 3.90 2.75 5.09
CA MET A 152 5.21 3.11 4.55
C MET A 152 5.57 4.51 5.03
N ASN A 153 6.82 4.70 5.42
CA ASN A 153 7.36 6.04 5.58
C ASN A 153 7.55 6.72 4.20
N ALA A 154 7.72 8.03 4.16
CA ALA A 154 7.80 8.78 2.91
C ALA A 154 9.06 8.43 2.10
N ARG A 155 10.16 8.05 2.77
CA ARG A 155 11.35 7.54 2.07
C ARG A 155 11.01 6.30 1.25
N GLU A 156 10.43 5.26 1.86
CA GLU A 156 10.05 4.05 1.15
C GLU A 156 8.95 4.35 0.11
N LEU A 157 7.89 5.06 0.50
CA LEU A 157 6.75 5.30 -0.38
C LEU A 157 7.13 6.11 -1.62
N LEU A 158 7.82 7.24 -1.45
CA LEU A 158 8.08 8.19 -2.53
C LEU A 158 9.38 7.94 -3.28
N LEU A 159 10.42 7.45 -2.60
CA LEU A 159 11.75 7.32 -3.21
C LEU A 159 12.04 5.91 -3.71
N ASN A 160 11.28 4.91 -3.28
CA ASN A 160 11.49 3.52 -3.67
C ASN A 160 10.25 2.87 -4.29
N PHE A 161 9.12 2.84 -3.56
CA PHE A 161 7.89 2.20 -4.02
C PHE A 161 7.30 2.90 -5.25
N ALA A 162 7.06 4.21 -5.18
CA ALA A 162 6.45 4.95 -6.28
C ALA A 162 7.29 4.91 -7.57
N PRO A 163 8.62 5.17 -7.55
CA PRO A 163 9.43 5.10 -8.77
C PRO A 163 9.40 3.72 -9.43
N LEU A 164 9.38 2.64 -8.64
CA LEU A 164 9.34 1.27 -9.17
C LEU A 164 7.96 0.84 -9.64
N ARG A 165 6.89 1.27 -8.95
CA ARG A 165 5.53 0.76 -9.18
C ARG A 165 4.67 1.66 -10.03
N CYS A 166 4.95 2.95 -10.08
CA CYS A 166 4.30 3.86 -11.01
C CYS A 166 4.99 3.83 -12.41
N ALA A 167 6.14 3.16 -12.54
CA ALA A 167 6.83 2.95 -13.82
C ALA A 167 6.00 2.16 -14.85
N TYR A 168 6.22 2.46 -16.14
CA TYR A 168 5.54 1.79 -17.25
C TYR A 168 5.77 0.27 -17.28
N ALA A 169 6.98 -0.18 -16.91
CA ALA A 169 7.34 -1.59 -16.88
C ALA A 169 6.64 -2.40 -15.76
N ALA A 170 6.06 -1.75 -14.76
CA ALA A 170 5.31 -2.45 -13.71
C ALA A 170 4.01 -3.05 -14.27
N GLN A 171 3.47 -4.09 -13.62
CA GLN A 171 2.16 -4.61 -13.98
C GLN A 171 1.09 -3.50 -13.81
N ALA A 172 0.13 -3.44 -14.75
CA ALA A 172 -0.89 -2.40 -14.75
C ALA A 172 -1.68 -2.28 -13.43
N GLU A 173 -1.96 -3.41 -12.77
CA GLU A 173 -2.70 -3.42 -11.51
C GLU A 173 -1.93 -2.71 -10.38
N ILE A 174 -0.68 -3.12 -10.08
CA ILE A 174 0.12 -2.47 -9.03
C ILE A 174 0.44 -1.01 -9.37
N ARG A 175 0.57 -0.69 -10.66
CA ARG A 175 0.70 0.70 -11.10
C ARG A 175 -0.53 1.52 -10.78
N HIS A 176 -1.72 0.97 -11.00
CA HIS A 176 -2.96 1.65 -10.63
C HIS A 176 -3.07 1.85 -9.12
N VAL A 177 -2.70 0.84 -8.32
CA VAL A 177 -2.65 0.97 -6.85
C VAL A 177 -1.66 2.06 -6.42
N CYS A 178 -0.44 2.09 -6.99
CA CYS A 178 0.57 3.11 -6.73
C CYS A 178 0.04 4.53 -6.96
N TRP A 179 -0.63 4.76 -8.10
CA TRP A 179 -1.21 6.06 -8.41
C TRP A 179 -2.36 6.45 -7.47
N GLN A 180 -3.20 5.49 -7.06
CA GLN A 180 -4.24 5.75 -6.06
C GLN A 180 -3.64 6.13 -4.69
N MET A 181 -2.58 5.43 -4.26
CA MET A 181 -1.86 5.76 -3.01
C MET A 181 -1.25 7.16 -3.08
N PHE A 182 -0.59 7.50 -4.19
CA PHE A 182 0.00 8.83 -4.38
C PHE A 182 -1.04 9.95 -4.36
N ALA A 183 -2.15 9.78 -5.10
CA ALA A 183 -3.22 10.77 -5.19
C ALA A 183 -4.00 11.00 -3.87
N THR A 184 -3.93 10.06 -2.93
CA THR A 184 -4.63 10.15 -1.64
C THR A 184 -3.73 10.67 -0.52
N ALA A 185 -2.46 10.26 -0.48
CA ALA A 185 -1.55 10.65 0.60
C ALA A 185 -0.84 11.99 0.40
N TRP A 186 -0.74 12.50 -0.83
CA TRP A 186 0.04 13.71 -1.15
C TRP A 186 -0.85 14.83 -1.71
N ARG A 187 -1.73 15.35 -0.86
CA ARG A 187 -2.57 16.54 -1.14
C ARG A 187 -2.10 17.75 -0.36
#